data_AF-A0A0R3L0U0-F1
#
_entry.id   AF-A0A0R3L0U0-F1
#
_cell.length_a   1.000
_cell.length_b   1.000
_cell.length_c   1.000
_cell.angle_alpha   90.00
_cell.angle_beta   90.00
_cell.angle_gamma   90.00
#
_symmetry.space_group_name_H-M   'P 1'
#
loop_
_entity.id
_entity.type
_entity.pdbx_description
1 polymer ?
#
loop_
_entity_poly.entity_id
_entity_poly.type
_entity_poly.pdbx_seq_one_letter_code
_entity_poly.pdbx_strand_id
1 'polypeptide(L)' 'MHTQINIFDKPIERIRKTCQLMGLDADFDRKLPELETYLEELVANGETSEERLTLSGLTFVKQGR' A
#
# COMPACT_ATOMS: atom_id res chain seq x y z
N MET A 1 22.04 -8.84 -10.66
CA MET A 1 20.68 -8.82 -10.09
C MET A 1 20.41 -7.39 -9.68
N HIS A 2 19.78 -6.58 -10.52
CA HIS A 2 19.39 -5.22 -10.14
C HIS A 2 18.23 -5.34 -9.15
N THR A 3 18.53 -5.39 -7.85
CA THR A 3 17.54 -5.13 -6.82
C THR A 3 17.24 -3.63 -6.88
N GLN A 4 16.46 -3.23 -7.89
CA GLN A 4 15.67 -2.00 -7.78
C GLN A 4 14.78 -2.23 -6.57
N ILE A 5 15.15 -1.62 -5.44
CA ILE A 5 14.30 -1.60 -4.26
C ILE A 5 13.03 -0.91 -4.74
N ASN A 6 11.99 -1.69 -4.98
CA ASN A 6 10.69 -1.12 -5.26
C ASN A 6 10.25 -0.48 -3.96
N ILE A 7 10.14 0.84 -3.97
CA ILE A 7 9.73 1.65 -2.82
C ILE A 7 8.35 1.21 -2.29
N PHE A 8 7.58 0.47 -3.10
CA PHE A 8 6.28 -0.09 -2.74
C PHE A 8 6.33 -1.46 -2.05
N ASP A 9 7.41 -2.24 -2.17
CA ASP A 9 7.45 -3.62 -1.63
C ASP A 9 7.21 -3.64 -0.12
N LYS A 10 7.94 -2.81 0.62
CA LYS A 10 7.81 -2.73 2.08
C LYS A 10 6.46 -2.15 2.53
N PRO A 11 5.98 -1.01 1.98
CA PRO A 11 4.64 -0.51 2.29
C PRO A 11 3.54 -1.53 1.99
N ILE A 12 3.53 -2.16 0.82
CA ILE A 12 2.51 -3.13 0.42
C ILE A 12 2.52 -4.33 1.37
N GLU A 13 3.70 -4.88 1.72
CA GLU A 13 3.80 -5.99 2.67
C GLU A 13 3.25 -5.61 4.05
N ARG A 14 3.55 -4.41 4.55
CA ARG A 14 3.04 -3.89 5.83
C ARG A 14 1.53 -3.67 5.80
N ILE A 15 1.01 -3.10 4.72
CA ILE A 15 -0.43 -2.90 4.53
C ILE A 15 -1.12 -4.26 4.55
N ARG A 16 -0.63 -5.24 3.78
CA ARG A 16 -1.17 -6.60 3.72
C ARG A 16 -1.22 -7.26 5.09
N LYS A 17 -0.09 -7.28 5.83
CA LYS A 17 -0.03 -7.86 7.18
C LYS A 17 -1.06 -7.22 8.12
N THR A 18 -1.22 -5.90 8.03
CA THR A 18 -2.18 -5.18 8.86
C THR A 18 -3.62 -5.50 8.45
N CYS A 19 -3.92 -5.56 7.16
CA CYS A 19 -5.23 -5.98 6.66
C CYS A 19 -5.57 -7.41 7.09
N GLN A 20 -4.61 -8.33 7.07
CA GLN A 20 -4.78 -9.70 7.57
C GLN A 20 -5.15 -9.74 9.06
N LEU A 21 -4.46 -8.95 9.90
CA LEU A 21 -4.78 -8.83 11.32
C LEU A 21 -6.18 -8.24 11.58
N MET A 22 -6.71 -7.46 10.64
CA MET A 22 -8.03 -6.83 10.71
C MET A 22 -9.14 -7.64 10.03
N GLY A 23 -8.82 -8.79 9.41
CA GLY A 23 -9.80 -9.57 8.62
C GLY A 23 -10.20 -8.90 7.30
N LEU A 24 -9.38 -8.00 6.77
CA LEU A 24 -9.58 -7.25 5.52
C LEU A 24 -8.73 -7.80 4.36
N ASP A 25 -8.28 -9.06 4.43
CA ASP A 25 -7.41 -9.67 3.40
C ASP A 25 -8.09 -9.70 2.02
N ALA A 26 -9.40 -10.03 1.98
CA ALA A 26 -10.17 -10.03 0.74
C ALA A 26 -10.35 -8.62 0.14
N ASP A 27 -10.57 -7.60 0.99
CA ASP A 27 -10.67 -6.21 0.55
C ASP A 27 -9.33 -5.68 0.07
N PHE A 28 -8.23 -6.09 0.71
CA PHE A 28 -6.87 -5.77 0.28
C PHE A 28 -6.58 -6.37 -1.09
N ASP A 29 -6.80 -7.67 -1.29
CA ASP A 29 -6.52 -8.34 -2.57
C ASP A 29 -7.38 -7.75 -3.70
N ARG A 30 -8.65 -7.41 -3.42
CA ARG A 30 -9.53 -6.77 -4.40
C ARG A 30 -9.05 -5.37 -4.77
N LYS A 31 -8.52 -4.60 -3.82
CA LYS A 31 -8.09 -3.22 -3.99
C LYS A 31 -6.61 -3.06 -4.31
N LEU A 32 -5.87 -4.17 -4.45
CA LEU A 32 -4.43 -4.13 -4.66
C LEU A 32 -4.05 -3.32 -5.90
N PRO A 33 -4.70 -3.49 -7.07
CA PRO A 33 -4.37 -2.70 -8.26
C PRO A 33 -4.62 -1.19 -8.07
N GLU A 34 -5.74 -0.81 -7.44
CA GLU A 34 -6.03 0.60 -7.17
C GLU A 34 -5.13 1.18 -6.06
N LEU A 35 -4.74 0.35 -5.09
CA LEU A 35 -3.78 0.71 -4.05
C LEU A 35 -2.41 1.00 -4.65
N GLU A 36 -1.92 0.15 -5.57
CA GLU A 36 -0.65 0.37 -6.27
C GLU A 36 -0.68 1.69 -7.04
N THR A 37 -1.75 1.94 -7.81
CA THR A 37 -1.95 3.21 -8.52
C THR A 37 -1.94 4.41 -7.57
N TYR A 38 -2.64 4.30 -6.43
CA TYR A 38 -2.67 5.37 -5.42
C TYR A 38 -1.29 5.64 -4.79
N LEU A 39 -0.51 4.59 -4.52
CA LEU A 39 0.86 4.75 -3.99
C LEU A 39 1.78 5.36 -5.04
N GLU A 40 1.63 5.01 -6.32
CA GLU A 40 2.36 5.62 -7.43
C GLU A 40 2.07 7.12 -7.54
N GLU A 41 0.82 7.55 -7.41
CA GLU A 41 0.44 8.96 -7.38
C GLU A 41 1.07 9.70 -6.21
N LEU A 42 1.08 9.10 -5.00
CA LEU A 42 1.73 9.71 -3.84
C LEU A 42 3.23 9.93 -4.07
N VAL A 43 3.91 8.94 -4.65
CA VAL A 43 5.33 9.04 -5.00
C VAL A 43 5.56 10.08 -6.08
N ALA A 44 4.71 10.12 -7.11
CA ALA A 44 4.77 11.14 -8.16
C ALA A 44 4.61 12.56 -7.59
N ASN A 45 3.83 12.70 -6.51
CA ASN A 45 3.67 13.94 -5.74
C ASN A 45 4.82 14.22 -4.74
N GLY A 46 5.84 13.36 -4.69
CA GLY A 46 7.04 13.54 -3.88
C GLY A 46 7.01 12.84 -2.51
N GLU A 47 6.00 12.03 -2.20
CA GLU A 47 5.96 11.24 -0.97
C GLU A 47 6.81 9.97 -1.13
N THR A 48 7.96 9.94 -0.46
CA THR A 48 8.88 8.77 -0.48
C THR A 48 8.99 8.09 0.88
N SER A 49 8.26 8.55 1.89
CA SER A 49 8.31 7.95 3.22
C SER A 49 7.52 6.64 3.25
N GLU A 50 8.22 5.54 3.53
CA GLU A 50 7.63 4.21 3.70
C GLU A 50 6.45 4.23 4.70
N GLU A 51 6.59 4.96 5.80
CA GLU A 51 5.57 5.07 6.84
C GLU A 51 4.33 5.78 6.33
N ARG A 52 4.51 6.88 5.58
CA ARG A 52 3.41 7.66 5.01
C ARG A 52 2.67 6.89 3.93
N LEU A 53 3.40 6.20 3.06
CA LEU A 53 2.85 5.32 2.04
C LEU A 53 2.04 4.18 2.68
N THR A 54 2.57 3.56 3.75
CA THR A 54 1.87 2.50 4.50
C THR A 54 0.57 3.02 5.12
N LEU A 55 0.61 4.16 5.83
CA LEU A 55 -0.56 4.74 6.49
C LEU A 55 -1.64 5.19 5.49
N SER A 56 -1.22 5.83 4.41
CA SER A 56 -2.13 6.30 3.36
C SER A 56 -2.77 5.11 2.64
N GLY A 57 -1.98 4.09 2.32
CA GLY A 57 -2.49 2.85 1.73
C GLY A 57 -3.46 2.08 2.63
N LEU A 58 -3.17 1.99 3.94
CA LEU A 58 -4.10 1.40 4.90
C LEU A 58 -5.42 2.17 4.99
N THR A 59 -5.35 3.50 4.93
CA THR A 59 -6.53 4.36 4.95
C THR A 59 -7.36 4.15 3.68
N PHE A 60 -6.72 4.06 2.52
CA PHE A 60 -7.36 3.75 1.24
C PHE A 60 -8.13 2.42 1.28
N VAL A 61 -7.49 1.34 1.75
CA VAL A 61 -8.14 0.02 1.84
C VAL A 61 -9.34 0.06 2.78
N LYS A 62 -9.25 0.80 3.90
CA LYS A 62 -10.34 0.93 4.89
C LYS A 62 -11.52 1.80 4.43
N GLN A 63 -11.30 2.79 3.56
CA GLN A 63 -12.33 3.77 3.18
C GLN A 63 -13.36 3.24 2.18
N GLY A 64 -13.04 2.21 1.39
CA GLY A 64 -14.02 1.62 0.47
C GLY A 64 -14.92 0.60 1.17
N ARG A 65 -15.92 1.09 1.89
CA ARG A 65 -17.03 0.29 2.42
C ARG A 65 -18.33 0.60 1.67
#